data_AF-A0A925KFU9-F1
#
_entry.id   AF-A0A925KFU9-F1
#
_cell.length_a   1.000
_cell.length_b   1.000
_cell.length_c   1.000
_cell.angle_alpha   90.00
_cell.angle_beta   90.00
_cell.angle_gamma   90.00
#
_symmetry.space_group_name_H-M   'P 1'
#
loop_
_entity.id
_entity.type
_entity.pdbx_description
1 polymer ?
#
loop_
_entity_poly.entity_id
_entity_poly.type
_entity_poly.pdbx_seq_one_letter_code
_entity_poly.pdbx_strand_id
1 'polypeptide(L)' 'MTTPADYVPPAVWTWNAPNGGQFANINRPTAGATHDQELPVGQHPLQLYSLATPNGVKVTVML' A
#
# COMPACT_ATOMS: atom_id res chain seq x y z
N MET A 1 30.06 19.62 -23.67
CA MET A 1 29.16 18.55 -23.17
C MET A 1 29.14 18.66 -21.66
N THR A 2 28.03 19.10 -21.07
CA THR A 2 27.86 19.17 -19.61
C THR A 2 27.16 17.91 -19.12
N THR A 3 27.85 17.11 -18.32
CA THR A 3 27.27 15.94 -17.66
C THR A 3 26.38 16.40 -16.50
N PRO A 4 25.13 15.93 -16.38
CA PRO A 4 24.31 16.19 -15.20
C PRO A 4 25.01 15.70 -13.94
N ALA A 5 24.92 16.45 -12.85
CA ALA A 5 25.43 16.00 -11.55
C ALA A 5 24.66 14.76 -11.07
N ASP A 6 25.36 13.82 -10.45
CA ASP A 6 24.75 12.61 -9.88
C ASP A 6 23.82 12.96 -8.71
N TYR A 7 22.79 12.14 -8.53
CA TYR A 7 21.89 12.27 -7.39
C TYR A 7 22.60 11.94 -6.09
N VAL A 8 22.52 12.86 -5.12
CA VAL A 8 23.02 12.65 -3.75
C VAL A 8 21.82 12.59 -2.79
N PRO A 9 21.58 11.45 -2.13
CA PRO A 9 20.52 11.35 -1.12
C PRO A 9 20.76 12.31 0.07
N PRO A 10 19.71 12.88 0.66
CA PRO A 10 19.84 13.70 1.86
C PRO A 10 20.20 12.85 3.09
N ALA A 11 20.83 13.46 4.10
CA ALA A 11 21.14 12.80 5.37
C ALA A 11 19.89 12.38 6.15
N VAL A 12 18.78 13.11 5.99
CA VAL A 12 17.47 12.77 6.51
C VAL A 12 16.49 12.72 5.35
N TRP A 13 15.85 11.57 5.15
CA TRP A 13 14.87 11.39 4.10
C TRP A 13 13.57 12.14 4.43
N THR A 14 12.98 12.76 3.40
CA THR A 14 11.72 13.50 3.51
C THR A 14 10.77 13.12 2.38
N TRP A 15 9.47 13.00 2.69
CA TRP A 15 8.45 12.69 1.71
C TRP A 15 7.96 13.97 1.00
N ASN A 16 8.65 14.36 -0.07
CA ASN A 16 8.42 15.65 -0.75
C ASN A 16 7.49 15.56 -1.97
N ALA A 17 7.19 14.34 -2.45
CA ALA A 17 6.30 14.10 -3.58
C ALA A 17 5.71 12.67 -3.52
N PRO A 18 4.50 12.46 -4.07
CA PRO A 18 3.95 11.12 -4.25
C PRO A 18 4.91 10.23 -5.05
N ASN A 19 5.10 8.99 -4.62
CA ASN A 19 5.98 8.01 -5.25
C ASN A 19 5.30 6.63 -5.27
N GLY A 20 5.46 5.88 -6.36
CA GLY A 20 4.87 4.54 -6.50
C GLY A 20 4.00 4.32 -7.75
N GLY A 21 4.03 5.24 -8.73
CA GLY A 21 3.30 5.09 -9.99
C GLY A 21 1.80 4.91 -9.76
N GLN A 22 1.26 3.78 -10.20
CA GLN A 22 -0.16 3.43 -10.02
C GLN A 22 -0.63 3.48 -8.56
N PHE A 23 0.28 3.27 -7.59
CA PHE A 23 -0.04 3.26 -6.17
C PHE A 23 0.37 4.55 -5.43
N ALA A 24 0.79 5.59 -6.16
CA ALA A 24 1.23 6.85 -5.56
C ALA A 24 0.14 7.54 -4.72
N ASN A 25 -1.13 7.24 -4.99
CA ASN A 25 -2.28 7.74 -4.24
C ASN A 25 -2.54 6.99 -2.91
N ILE A 26 -1.96 5.81 -2.70
CA ILE A 26 -2.14 5.01 -1.47
C ILE A 26 -0.87 4.88 -0.63
N ASN A 27 0.32 5.00 -1.24
CA ASN A 27 1.61 4.93 -0.56
C ASN A 27 1.86 6.17 0.30
N ARG A 28 2.27 5.97 1.55
CA ARG A 28 2.61 7.03 2.51
C ARG A 28 3.60 6.52 3.58
N PRO A 29 4.42 7.41 4.17
CA PRO A 29 5.41 7.02 5.18
C PRO A 29 4.81 6.76 6.56
N THR A 30 3.51 7.05 6.77
CA THR A 30 2.81 6.87 8.04
C THR A 30 1.65 5.90 7.90
N ALA A 31 1.49 4.99 8.86
CA ALA A 31 0.32 4.11 8.94
C ALA A 31 -0.90 4.84 9.54
N GLY A 32 -2.06 4.16 9.57
CA GLY A 32 -3.28 4.63 10.21
C GLY A 32 -4.50 4.72 9.28
N ALA A 33 -5.69 4.64 9.87
CA ALA A 33 -6.96 4.81 9.17
C ALA A 33 -7.06 6.22 8.57
N THR A 34 -7.63 6.33 7.36
CA THR A 34 -7.91 7.62 6.71
C THR A 34 -9.36 8.05 6.85
N HIS A 35 -10.22 7.11 7.22
CA HIS A 35 -11.64 7.29 7.42
C HIS A 35 -12.15 6.17 8.32
N ASP A 36 -13.29 6.40 8.94
CA ASP A 36 -14.02 5.38 9.66
C ASP A 36 -14.81 4.51 8.67
N GLN A 37 -14.72 3.19 8.84
CA GLN A 37 -15.45 2.24 7.99
C GLN A 37 -15.82 0.99 8.80
N GLU A 38 -17.12 0.74 8.92
CA GLU A 38 -17.62 -0.54 9.41
C GLU A 38 -17.53 -1.59 8.28
N LEU A 39 -17.04 -2.78 8.62
CA LEU A 39 -16.91 -3.88 7.66
C LEU A 39 -18.19 -4.75 7.67
N PRO A 40 -18.72 -5.15 6.49
CA PRO A 40 -19.90 -6.00 6.43
C PRO A 40 -19.60 -7.41 6.95
N VAL A 41 -20.53 -8.02 7.68
CA VAL A 41 -20.41 -9.37 8.26
C VAL A 41 -21.56 -10.25 7.77
N GLY A 42 -21.23 -11.40 7.17
CA GLY A 42 -22.19 -12.40 6.70
C GLY A 42 -22.57 -13.45 7.76
N GLN A 43 -23.33 -14.46 7.34
CA GLN A 43 -23.83 -15.53 8.23
C GLN A 43 -22.79 -16.63 8.53
N HIS A 44 -21.75 -16.75 7.72
CA HIS A 44 -20.74 -17.79 7.84
C HIS A 44 -19.72 -17.50 8.96
N PRO A 45 -19.12 -18.53 9.56
CA PRO A 45 -18.21 -18.35 10.69
C PRO A 45 -16.89 -17.64 10.33
N LEU A 46 -16.49 -17.66 9.05
CA LEU A 46 -15.28 -17.00 8.57
C LEU A 46 -15.64 -15.82 7.65
N GLN A 47 -15.11 -14.65 7.98
CA GLN A 47 -15.25 -13.42 7.20
C GLN A 47 -13.89 -13.04 6.62
N LEU A 48 -13.74 -13.11 5.29
CA LEU A 48 -12.48 -12.83 4.61
C LEU A 48 -12.56 -11.50 3.84
N TYR A 49 -11.86 -10.48 4.34
CA TYR A 49 -11.65 -9.21 3.63
C TYR A 49 -10.33 -9.29 2.87
N SER A 50 -10.42 -9.55 1.57
CA SER A 50 -9.25 -9.81 0.74
C SER A 50 -9.43 -9.22 -0.66
N LEU A 51 -8.41 -9.39 -1.49
CA LEU A 51 -8.44 -9.06 -2.92
C LEU A 51 -7.83 -10.24 -3.67
N ALA A 52 -8.24 -10.45 -4.92
CA ALA A 52 -7.75 -11.51 -5.82
C ALA A 52 -6.29 -11.30 -6.29
N THR A 53 -5.38 -11.04 -5.36
CA THR A 53 -3.93 -10.99 -5.56
C THR A 53 -3.32 -12.37 -5.27
N PRO A 54 -2.06 -12.64 -5.66
CA PRO A 54 -1.37 -13.87 -5.29
C PRO A 54 -1.35 -14.14 -3.77
N ASN A 55 -1.43 -13.10 -2.93
CA ASN A 55 -1.55 -13.28 -1.48
C ASN A 55 -2.96 -13.69 -1.05
N GLY A 56 -4.00 -13.10 -1.66
CA GLY A 56 -5.39 -13.46 -1.35
C GLY A 56 -5.74 -14.90 -1.74
N VAL A 57 -5.21 -15.36 -2.89
CA VAL A 57 -5.42 -16.74 -3.38
C VAL A 57 -4.94 -17.79 -2.38
N LYS A 58 -3.86 -17.53 -1.64
CA LYS A 58 -3.33 -18.46 -0.63
C LYS A 58 -4.39 -18.84 0.40
N VAL A 59 -5.18 -17.86 0.84
CA VAL A 59 -6.20 -18.05 1.88
C VAL A 59 -7.43 -18.74 1.29
N THR A 60 -7.89 -18.31 0.12
CA THR A 60 -9.07 -18.92 -0.51
C THR A 60 -8.84 -20.34 -1.01
N VAL A 61 -7.59 -20.77 -1.22
CA VAL A 61 -7.25 -22.17 -1.53
C VAL A 61 -7.22 -23.03 -0.26
N MET A 62 -6.90 -22.44 0.89
CA MET A 62 -6.79 -23.15 2.17
C MET A 62 -8.15 -23.41 2.82
N LEU A 63 -9.10 -22.48 2.64
CA LEU A 63 -10.44 -22.52 3.24
C LEU A 63 -11.43 -23.33 2.39
#